data_AF-A0A368GDU0-F1
#
_entry.id   AF-A0A368GDU0-F1
#
_cell.length_a   1.000
_cell.length_b   1.000
_cell.length_c   1.000
_cell.angle_alpha   90.00
_cell.angle_beta   90.00
_cell.angle_gamma   90.00
#
_symmetry.space_group_name_H-M   'P 1'
#
loop_
_entity.id
_entity.type
_entity.pdbx_description
1 polymer ?
#
loop_
_entity_poly.entity_id
_entity_poly.type
_entity_poly.pdbx_seq_one_letter_code
_entity_poly.pdbx_strand_id
1 'polypeptide(L)'
;MCPLPDSGFSWLWNLIVNVWFVGFFVGIWVSRVMSDKYGRKVAFLVGNVLNVIGSAARCLAILLHSPETLLGARILCGFATAIGYCALVLYLQVPSSS
;
A
#
# COMPACT_ATOMS: atom_id res chain seq x y z
N MET A 1 25.84 19.38 11.14
CA MET A 1 24.43 18.92 11.14
C MET A 1 23.92 19.07 12.55
N CYS A 2 23.11 20.10 12.82
CA CYS A 2 22.50 20.30 14.13
C CYS A 2 21.45 19.20 14.37
N PRO A 3 21.42 18.52 15.52
CA PRO A 3 20.42 17.50 15.79
C PRO A 3 19.07 18.19 15.92
N LEU A 4 18.10 17.78 15.11
CA LEU A 4 16.70 18.14 15.33
C LEU A 4 16.31 17.63 16.72
N PRO A 5 15.55 18.40 17.54
CA PRO A 5 15.07 17.91 18.83
C PRO A 5 14.34 16.58 18.60
N ASP A 6 14.61 15.56 19.45
CA ASP A 6 14.15 14.17 19.28
C ASP A 6 12.62 14.05 19.05
N SER A 7 11.87 15.05 19.48
CA SER A 7 10.43 15.20 19.25
C SER A 7 10.05 15.38 17.77
N GLY A 8 10.80 16.18 17.01
CA GLY A 8 10.50 16.48 15.60
C GLY A 8 10.72 15.28 14.68
N PHE A 9 11.81 14.55 14.89
CA PHE A 9 12.08 13.31 14.16
C PHE A 9 11.04 12.22 14.47
N SER A 10 10.69 12.07 15.76
CA SER A 10 9.66 11.12 16.19
C SER A 10 8.30 11.42 15.56
N TRP A 11 7.91 12.69 15.49
CA TRP A 11 6.64 13.08 14.88
C TRP A 11 6.61 12.80 13.37
N LEU A 12 7.67 13.17 12.65
CA LEU A 12 7.78 12.92 11.21
C LEU A 12 7.75 11.42 10.89
N TRP A 13 8.49 10.61 11.66
CA TRP A 13 8.50 9.16 11.49
C TRP A 13 7.12 8.55 11.75
N ASN A 14 6.43 8.99 12.80
CA ASN A 14 5.06 8.57 13.07
C ASN A 14 4.11 8.94 11.92
N LEU A 15 4.23 10.14 11.36
CA LEU A 15 3.42 10.56 10.22
C LEU A 15 3.68 9.68 8.98
N ILE A 16 4.96 9.38 8.69
CA ILE A 16 5.37 8.51 7.58
C ILE A 16 4.78 7.09 7.70
N VAL A 17 4.74 6.55 8.91
CA VAL A 17 4.18 5.21 9.15
C VAL A 17 2.65 5.24 9.09
N ASN A 18 2.02 6.27 9.67
CA ASN A 18 0.55 6.35 9.76
C ASN A 18 -0.13 6.72 8.44
N VAL A 19 0.53 7.46 7.54
CA VAL A 19 -0.04 7.81 6.22
C VAL A 19 -0.35 6.58 5.37
N TRP A 20 0.30 5.45 5.66
CA TRP A 20 0.00 4.16 5.05
C TRP A 20 -1.47 3.75 5.22
N PHE A 21 -2.08 4.04 6.39
CA PHE A 21 -3.49 3.74 6.65
C PHE A 21 -4.44 4.50 5.73
N VAL A 22 -4.08 5.72 5.33
CA VAL A 22 -4.89 6.53 4.41
C VAL A 22 -4.96 5.85 3.05
N GLY A 23 -3.81 5.41 2.52
CA GLY A 23 -3.76 4.64 1.28
C GLY A 23 -4.50 3.32 1.38
N PHE A 24 -4.35 2.62 2.50
CA PHE A 24 -5.05 1.36 2.77
C PHE A 24 -6.57 1.54 2.77
N PHE A 25 -7.08 2.56 3.46
CA PHE A 25 -8.52 2.83 3.54
C PHE A 25 -9.13 3.04 2.15
N VAL A 26 -8.51 3.88 1.31
CA VAL A 26 -8.97 4.12 -0.07
C VAL A 26 -8.88 2.84 -0.92
N GLY A 27 -7.84 2.02 -0.71
CA GLY A 27 -7.64 0.77 -1.44
C GLY A 27 -8.72 -0.28 -1.19
N ILE A 28 -9.33 -0.31 0.00
CA ILE A 28 -10.44 -1.24 0.31
C ILE A 28 -11.65 -0.98 -0.60
N TRP A 29 -12.03 0.30 -0.75
CA TRP A 29 -13.17 0.67 -1.59
C TRP A 29 -12.93 0.32 -3.05
N VAL A 30 -11.73 0.63 -3.55
CA VAL A 30 -11.35 0.30 -4.94
C VAL A 30 -11.30 -1.20 -5.15
N SER A 31 -10.76 -1.97 -4.19
CA SER A 31 -10.71 -3.43 -4.28
C SER A 31 -12.09 -4.05 -4.47
N ARG A 32 -13.08 -3.56 -3.71
CA ARG A 32 -14.47 -4.05 -3.81
C ARG A 32 -15.05 -3.80 -5.20
N VAL A 33 -14.91 -2.58 -5.72
CA VAL A 33 -15.39 -2.22 -7.06
C VAL A 33 -14.68 -3.02 -8.16
N MET A 34 -13.37 -3.22 -8.02
CA MET A 34 -12.57 -3.97 -8.98
C MET A 34 -12.98 -5.45 -9.01
N SER A 35 -13.22 -6.05 -7.84
CA SER A 35 -13.60 -7.46 -7.73
C SER A 35 -14.97 -7.75 -8.33
N ASP A 36 -15.93 -6.81 -8.18
CA ASP A 36 -17.27 -6.93 -8.76
C ASP A 36 -17.26 -6.76 -10.29
N LYS A 37 -16.43 -5.87 -10.85
CA LYS A 37 -16.42 -5.56 -12.29
C LYS A 37 -15.52 -6.47 -13.14
N TYR A 38 -14.35 -6.85 -12.63
CA TYR A 38 -13.31 -7.53 -13.41
C TYR A 38 -13.11 -9.00 -13.03
N GLY A 39 -13.81 -9.47 -11.99
CA GLY A 39 -13.70 -10.84 -11.50
C GLY A 39 -12.50 -11.07 -10.57
N ARG A 40 -12.65 -12.07 -9.69
CA ARG A 40 -11.74 -12.34 -8.56
C ARG A 40 -10.27 -12.61 -8.95
N LYS A 41 -10.02 -13.29 -10.08
CA LYS A 41 -8.65 -13.60 -10.53
C LYS A 41 -7.90 -12.36 -11.00
N VAL A 42 -8.58 -11.46 -11.71
CA VAL A 42 -7.98 -10.23 -12.25
C VAL A 42 -7.66 -9.27 -11.12
N ALA A 43 -8.56 -9.12 -10.14
CA ALA A 43 -8.32 -8.29 -8.96
C ALA A 43 -7.06 -8.74 -8.19
N PHE A 44 -6.83 -10.04 -8.06
CA PHE A 44 -5.63 -10.58 -7.41
C PHE A 44 -4.34 -10.28 -8.19
N LEU A 45 -4.35 -10.44 -9.51
CA LEU A 45 -3.19 -10.14 -10.36
C LEU A 45 -2.84 -8.64 -10.30
N VAL A 46 -3.85 -7.77 -10.41
CA VAL A 46 -3.68 -6.31 -10.34
C VAL A 46 -3.13 -5.87 -8.99
N GLY A 47 -3.64 -6.44 -7.88
CA GLY A 47 -3.10 -6.18 -6.54
C GLY A 47 -1.60 -6.52 -6.43
N ASN A 48 -1.17 -7.66 -6.99
CA ASN A 48 0.23 -8.05 -6.99
C ASN A 48 1.11 -7.14 -7.85
N VAL A 49 0.67 -6.78 -9.06
CA VAL A 49 1.41 -5.85 -9.94
C VAL A 49 1.57 -4.48 -9.27
N LEU A 50 0.50 -3.94 -8.69
CA LEU A 50 0.57 -2.68 -7.95
C LEU A 50 1.52 -2.78 -6.74
N ASN A 51 1.60 -3.93 -6.09
CA ASN A 51 2.49 -4.12 -4.94
C ASN A 51 3.97 -4.18 -5.37
N VAL A 52 4.28 -4.80 -6.52
CA VAL A 52 5.62 -4.79 -7.12
C VAL A 52 6.03 -3.37 -7.53
N ILE A 53 5.11 -2.60 -8.13
CA ILE A 53 5.37 -1.20 -8.48
C ILE A 53 5.60 -0.37 -7.20
N GLY A 54 4.78 -0.58 -6.18
CA GLY A 54 4.91 0.09 -4.88
C GLY A 54 6.24 -0.21 -4.18
N SER A 55 6.71 -1.47 -4.21
CA SER A 55 7.99 -1.84 -3.61
C SER A 55 9.18 -1.28 -4.39
N ALA A 56 9.13 -1.27 -5.73
CA ALA A 56 10.14 -0.63 -6.57
C ALA A 56 10.21 0.88 -6.32
N ALA A 57 9.05 1.56 -6.23
CA ALA A 57 8.98 2.99 -5.91
C ALA A 57 9.58 3.31 -4.53
N ARG A 58 9.42 2.42 -3.54
CA ARG A 58 10.04 2.58 -2.21
C ARG A 58 11.56 2.46 -2.29
N CYS A 59 12.09 1.49 -3.04
CA CYS A 59 13.54 1.36 -3.26
C CYS A 59 14.13 2.60 -3.93
N LEU A 60 13.46 3.14 -4.95
CA LEU A 60 13.89 4.36 -5.63
C LEU A 60 13.82 5.59 -4.72
N ALA A 61 12.79 5.70 -3.87
CA ALA A 61 12.67 6.80 -2.90
C ALA A 61 13.82 6.80 -1.88
N ILE A 62 14.26 5.62 -1.43
CA ILE A 62 15.42 5.48 -0.53
C ILE A 62 16.71 5.94 -1.22
N LEU A 63 16.90 5.57 -2.49
CA LEU A 63 18.08 5.97 -3.26
C LEU A 63 18.15 7.51 -3.44
N LEU A 64 17.01 8.16 -3.68
CA LEU A 64 16.94 9.61 -3.91
C LEU A 64 17.05 10.46 -2.63
N HIS A 65 17.05 9.85 -1.44
CA HIS A 65 17.16 10.55 -0.14
C HIS A 65 16.11 11.65 0.11
N SER A 66 15.00 11.65 -0.65
CA SER A 66 13.90 12.61 -0.49
C SER A 66 12.80 12.05 0.42
N PRO A 67 12.46 12.71 1.53
CA PRO A 67 11.40 12.22 2.43
C PRO A 67 9.99 12.30 1.81
N GLU A 68 9.76 13.23 0.87
CA GLU A 68 8.46 13.43 0.21
C GLU A 68 8.09 12.26 -0.71
N THR A 69 9.07 11.73 -1.46
CA THR A 69 8.85 10.55 -2.32
C THR A 69 8.61 9.30 -1.49
N LEU A 70 9.21 9.21 -0.31
CA LEU A 70 8.99 8.11 0.62
C LEU A 70 7.56 8.12 1.20
N LEU A 71 6.99 9.31 1.46
CA LEU A 71 5.59 9.47 1.85
C LEU A 71 4.62 9.02 0.75
N GLY A 72 4.83 9.47 -0.49
CA GLY A 72 4.01 9.05 -1.63
C GLY A 72 4.06 7.54 -1.85
N ALA A 73 5.25 6.95 -1.76
CA ALA A 73 5.45 5.52 -1.90
C ALA A 73 4.78 4.70 -0.77
N ARG A 74 4.68 5.26 0.44
CA ARG A 74 3.93 4.63 1.56
C ARG A 74 2.44 4.60 1.32
N ILE A 75 1.85 5.67 0.79
CA ILE A 75 0.42 5.72 0.43
C ILE A 75 0.12 4.68 -0.65
N LEU A 76 0.94 4.66 -1.71
CA LEU A 76 0.79 3.70 -2.80
C LEU A 76 0.92 2.24 -2.32
N CYS A 77 1.88 1.98 -1.43
CA CYS A 77 2.06 0.66 -0.83
C CYS A 77 0.85 0.25 0.03
N GLY A 78 0.28 1.17 0.82
CA GLY A 78 -0.94 0.92 1.60
C GLY A 78 -2.12 0.58 0.70
N PHE A 79 -2.29 1.34 -0.37
CA PHE A 79 -3.33 1.11 -1.37
C PHE A 79 -3.19 -0.26 -2.06
N ALA A 80 -1.99 -0.59 -2.56
CA ALA A 80 -1.72 -1.87 -3.20
C ALA A 80 -1.93 -3.05 -2.22
N THR A 81 -1.52 -2.88 -0.97
CA THR A 81 -1.66 -3.90 0.08
C THR A 81 -3.13 -4.18 0.39
N ALA A 82 -3.96 -3.14 0.51
CA ALA A 82 -5.40 -3.31 0.70
C ALA A 82 -6.06 -4.11 -0.45
N ILE A 83 -5.72 -3.77 -1.70
CA ILE A 83 -6.26 -4.48 -2.86
C ILE A 83 -5.83 -5.94 -2.86
N GLY A 84 -4.54 -6.21 -2.60
CA GLY A 84 -3.99 -7.55 -2.53
C GLY A 84 -4.64 -8.41 -1.44
N TYR A 85 -4.79 -7.87 -0.22
CA TYR A 85 -5.42 -8.60 0.90
C TYR A 85 -6.89 -8.93 0.62
N CYS A 86 -7.69 -7.96 0.19
CA CYS A 86 -9.10 -8.19 -0.11
C CYS A 86 -9.28 -9.20 -1.26
N ALA A 87 -8.46 -9.12 -2.31
CA ALA A 87 -8.50 -10.07 -3.41
C ALA A 87 -8.04 -11.48 -2.98
N LEU A 88 -7.01 -11.59 -2.14
CA LEU A 88 -6.52 -12.86 -1.61
C LEU A 88 -7.60 -13.56 -0.76
N VAL A 89 -8.25 -12.84 0.16
CA VAL A 89 -9.33 -13.39 0.99
C VAL A 89 -10.46 -13.94 0.13
N LEU A 90 -10.94 -13.15 -0.84
CA LEU A 90 -11.98 -13.61 -1.76
C LEU A 90 -11.51 -14.79 -2.61
N TYR A 91 -10.25 -14.81 -3.03
CA TYR A 91 -9.70 -15.93 -3.81
C TYR A 91 -9.73 -17.23 -3.01
N LEU A 92 -9.29 -17.18 -1.74
CA LEU A 92 -9.23 -18.33 -0.82
C LEU A 92 -10.58 -18.83 -0.32
N GLN A 93 -11.66 -18.06 -0.43
CA GLN A 93 -12.99 -18.47 0.04
C GLN A 93 -13.72 -19.47 -0.88
N VAL A 94 -13.32 -19.60 -2.14
CA VAL A 94 -13.99 -20.52 -3.09
C VAL A 94 -13.48 -21.98 -3.08
N PRO A 95 -12.24 -22.32 -2.70
CA PRO A 95 -11.87 -23.73 -2.53
C PRO A 95 -12.49 -24.42 -1.30
N SER A 96 -13.17 -23.71 -0.40
CA SER A 96 -13.75 -24.31 0.82
C SER A 96 -15.24 -24.68 0.73
N SER A 97 -15.90 -24.47 -0.43
CA SER A 97 -17.33 -24.75 -0.63
C SER A 97 -17.60 -25.86 -1.65
N SER A 98 -16.62 -26.74 -1.90
CA SER A 98 -16.73 -27.90 -2.79
C SER A 98 -16.36 -29.17 -2.03
#